data_AF-A0A5S4H3C9-F1
#
_entry.id   AF-A0A5S4H3C9-F1
#
_cell.length_a   1.000
_cell.length_b   1.000
_cell.length_c   1.000
_cell.angle_alpha   90.00
_cell.angle_beta   90.00
_cell.angle_gamma   90.00
#
_symmetry.space_group_name_H-M   'P 1'
#
loop_
_entity.id
_entity.type
_entity.pdbx_description
1 polymer ?
#
loop_
_entity_poly.entity_id
_entity_poly.type
_entity_poly.pdbx_seq_one_letter_code
_entity_poly.pdbx_strand_id
1 'polypeptide(L)'
;MTLSRTLSAGAALALAATLCAGVPAHARTPVAAATSACGIQPYGLIGARWTALGGENSALGCPRTSEVDVYLDGVWAGRRQSFLRGQMTWSPRQGPKLVVSAWSIGGYAYVDWNTTAPRSYDRFLVRWTSAADRGGTQRDVGGGTSGRMRIRVSTTSGYRFIVEGCDHEAFSSSCKQGWTLSVTA
;
A
#
# COMPACT_ATOMS: atom_id res chain seq x y z
N MET A 1 60.58 -19.28 -53.80
CA MET A 1 60.00 -17.99 -53.36
C MET A 1 58.57 -18.26 -52.91
N THR A 2 58.29 -17.92 -51.66
CA THR A 2 57.06 -18.14 -50.88
C THR A 2 55.90 -17.23 -51.35
N LEU A 3 54.68 -17.52 -50.84
CA LEU A 3 53.41 -16.75 -50.86
C LEU A 3 52.39 -17.21 -51.94
N SER A 4 51.08 -17.35 -51.70
CA SER A 4 50.21 -17.19 -50.53
C SER A 4 48.79 -17.69 -50.89
N ARG A 5 48.07 -18.28 -49.92
CA ARG A 5 46.61 -18.30 -49.65
C ARG A 5 45.61 -18.19 -50.83
N THR A 6 44.55 -19.01 -50.90
CA THR A 6 43.36 -18.90 -50.03
C THR A 6 42.37 -20.05 -50.33
N LEU A 7 41.73 -20.60 -49.29
CA LEU A 7 40.58 -21.51 -49.38
C LEU A 7 39.27 -20.72 -49.52
N SER A 8 38.29 -21.28 -50.24
CA SER A 8 36.86 -21.02 -50.04
C SER A 8 36.06 -22.24 -50.47
N ALA A 9 35.52 -22.96 -49.48
CA ALA A 9 34.55 -24.02 -49.70
C ALA A 9 33.15 -23.45 -49.41
N GLY A 10 32.34 -23.29 -50.46
CA GLY A 10 30.92 -22.94 -50.33
C GLY A 10 30.10 -24.20 -50.08
N ALA A 11 29.49 -24.31 -48.90
CA ALA A 11 28.46 -25.31 -48.61
C ALA A 11 27.09 -24.65 -48.74
N ALA A 12 26.31 -25.05 -49.75
CA ALA A 12 24.93 -24.61 -49.92
C ALA A 12 24.01 -25.44 -49.02
N LEU A 13 23.29 -24.76 -48.12
CA LEU A 13 22.29 -25.30 -47.20
C LEU A 13 21.04 -25.79 -47.94
N ALA A 14 20.55 -26.97 -47.55
CA ALA A 14 19.25 -27.51 -47.95
C ALA A 14 18.10 -26.80 -47.20
N LEU A 15 17.05 -26.42 -47.93
CA LEU A 15 15.78 -25.91 -47.38
C LEU A 15 14.87 -27.08 -46.99
N ALA A 16 14.61 -27.25 -45.70
CA ALA A 16 13.54 -28.09 -45.18
C ALA A 16 12.30 -27.21 -44.89
N ALA A 17 11.19 -27.49 -45.59
CA ALA A 17 9.91 -26.84 -45.34
C ALA A 17 9.20 -27.52 -44.16
N THR A 18 9.11 -26.81 -43.03
CA THR A 18 8.39 -27.29 -41.84
C THR A 18 6.92 -26.87 -41.92
N LEU A 19 6.01 -27.84 -41.99
CA LEU A 19 4.57 -27.59 -41.79
C LEU A 19 4.29 -27.30 -40.31
N CYS A 20 3.89 -26.07 -39.98
CA CYS A 20 3.33 -25.74 -38.67
C CYS A 20 1.88 -26.27 -38.57
N ALA A 21 1.68 -27.38 -37.86
CA ALA A 21 0.35 -27.78 -37.41
C ALA A 21 -0.11 -26.81 -36.30
N GLY A 22 -1.19 -26.07 -36.55
CA GLY A 22 -1.79 -25.15 -35.59
C GLY A 22 -2.37 -25.90 -34.38
N VAL A 23 -1.96 -25.51 -33.18
CA VAL A 23 -2.52 -26.02 -31.91
C VAL A 23 -3.90 -25.38 -31.70
N PRO A 24 -4.95 -26.11 -31.29
CA PRO A 24 -6.24 -25.50 -31.00
C PRO A 24 -6.09 -24.56 -29.80
N ALA A 25 -6.47 -23.29 -30.01
CA ALA A 25 -6.58 -22.32 -28.93
C ALA A 25 -7.61 -22.86 -27.92
N HIS A 26 -7.13 -23.26 -26.74
CA HIS A 26 -8.00 -23.61 -25.64
C HIS A 26 -8.81 -22.35 -25.30
N ALA A 27 -10.13 -22.43 -25.51
CA ALA A 27 -11.04 -21.37 -25.10
C ALA A 27 -10.82 -21.10 -23.62
N ARG A 28 -10.23 -19.94 -23.28
CA ARG A 28 -10.20 -19.45 -21.90
C ARG A 28 -11.65 -19.18 -21.51
N THR A 29 -12.20 -20.01 -20.63
CA THR A 29 -13.41 -19.70 -19.90
C THR A 29 -13.23 -18.31 -19.26
N PRO A 30 -14.13 -17.35 -19.51
CA PRO A 30 -14.06 -16.07 -18.80
C PRO A 30 -14.26 -16.35 -17.31
N VAL A 31 -13.24 -16.08 -16.51
CA VAL A 31 -13.39 -16.04 -15.05
C VAL A 31 -14.28 -14.84 -14.77
N ALA A 32 -15.51 -15.09 -14.33
CA ALA A 32 -16.40 -14.03 -13.86
C ALA A 32 -15.64 -13.19 -12.83
N ALA A 33 -15.60 -11.87 -13.04
CA ALA A 33 -15.05 -10.95 -12.06
C ALA A 33 -15.79 -11.17 -10.73
N ALA A 34 -15.08 -11.63 -9.70
CA ALA A 34 -15.66 -11.85 -8.40
C ALA A 34 -16.23 -10.53 -7.88
N THR A 35 -17.55 -10.41 -7.84
CA THR A 35 -18.22 -9.42 -7.00
C THR A 35 -17.84 -9.75 -5.56
N SER A 36 -17.29 -8.78 -4.82
CA SER A 36 -16.94 -9.01 -3.42
C SER A 36 -18.17 -9.53 -2.67
N ALA A 37 -17.97 -10.53 -1.80
CA ALA A 37 -19.04 -11.06 -0.95
C ALA A 37 -19.50 -10.03 0.10
N CYS A 38 -18.73 -8.95 0.26
CA CYS A 38 -19.08 -7.83 1.12
C CYS A 38 -20.23 -7.00 0.51
N GLY A 39 -21.23 -6.66 1.33
CA GLY A 39 -22.37 -5.83 0.90
C GLY A 39 -22.04 -4.35 0.58
N ILE A 40 -20.80 -3.91 0.83
CA ILE A 40 -20.31 -2.57 0.49
C ILE A 40 -19.05 -2.74 -0.34
N GLN A 41 -19.00 -2.12 -1.50
CA GLN A 41 -17.81 -2.06 -2.34
C GLN A 41 -17.08 -0.72 -2.14
N PRO A 42 -15.88 -0.70 -1.53
CA PRO A 42 -15.05 0.49 -1.46
C PRO A 42 -14.63 0.94 -2.86
N TYR A 43 -14.47 2.25 -3.03
CA TYR A 43 -14.06 2.86 -4.30
C TYR A 43 -12.90 3.82 -4.10
N GLY A 44 -12.43 4.43 -5.19
CA GLY A 44 -11.36 5.43 -5.12
C GLY A 44 -10.05 4.89 -4.55
N LEU A 45 -9.29 5.76 -3.87
CA LEU A 45 -7.98 5.41 -3.33
C LEU A 45 -8.07 4.41 -2.17
N ILE A 46 -9.09 4.54 -1.31
CA ILE A 46 -9.33 3.59 -0.21
C ILE A 46 -9.67 2.21 -0.78
N GLY A 47 -10.57 2.14 -1.77
CA GLY A 47 -10.93 0.87 -2.42
C GLY A 47 -9.78 0.23 -3.19
N ALA A 48 -8.96 1.03 -3.87
CA ALA A 48 -7.73 0.54 -4.50
C ALA A 48 -6.75 -0.03 -3.46
N ARG A 49 -6.58 0.65 -2.30
CA ARG A 49 -5.72 0.15 -1.22
C ARG A 49 -6.27 -1.12 -0.60
N TRP A 50 -7.57 -1.18 -0.33
CA TRP A 50 -8.23 -2.38 0.21
C TRP A 50 -8.07 -3.58 -0.72
N THR A 51 -8.30 -3.38 -2.02
CA THR A 51 -8.08 -4.42 -3.05
C THR A 51 -6.63 -4.88 -3.07
N ALA A 52 -5.67 -3.95 -3.06
CA ALA A 52 -4.24 -4.26 -3.04
C ALA A 52 -3.78 -5.01 -1.77
N LEU A 53 -4.52 -4.88 -0.66
CA LEU A 53 -4.27 -5.64 0.58
C LEU A 53 -4.96 -7.01 0.62
N GLY A 54 -5.69 -7.40 -0.43
CA GLY A 54 -6.39 -8.68 -0.53
C GLY A 54 -7.91 -8.59 -0.34
N GLY A 55 -8.48 -7.39 -0.33
CA GLY A 55 -9.92 -7.18 -0.26
C GLY A 55 -10.55 -7.78 1.00
N GLU A 56 -11.63 -8.53 0.83
CA GLU A 56 -12.35 -9.21 1.93
C GLU A 56 -11.50 -10.24 2.67
N ASN A 57 -10.49 -10.80 2.00
CA ASN A 57 -9.54 -11.74 2.57
C ASN A 57 -8.35 -11.05 3.26
N SER A 58 -8.29 -9.72 3.21
CA SER A 58 -7.26 -8.96 3.92
C SER A 58 -7.46 -9.00 5.44
N ALA A 59 -6.44 -8.55 6.17
CA ALA A 59 -6.53 -8.41 7.62
C ALA A 59 -7.67 -7.47 8.06
N LEU A 60 -8.06 -6.49 7.23
CA LEU A 60 -9.16 -5.56 7.51
C LEU A 60 -10.55 -6.22 7.41
N GLY A 61 -10.72 -7.18 6.49
CA GLY A 61 -12.01 -7.79 6.17
C GLY A 61 -12.97 -6.87 5.41
N CYS A 62 -14.27 -7.18 5.47
CA CYS A 62 -15.30 -6.40 4.78
C CYS A 62 -15.43 -4.96 5.32
N PRO A 63 -15.84 -4.00 4.47
CA PRO A 63 -16.21 -2.67 4.94
C PRO A 63 -17.47 -2.72 5.80
N ARG A 64 -17.55 -1.85 6.79
CA ARG A 64 -18.73 -1.67 7.65
C ARG A 64 -19.50 -0.39 7.36
N THR A 65 -18.88 0.58 6.70
CA THR A 65 -19.47 1.88 6.39
C THR A 65 -19.20 2.26 4.95
N SER A 66 -20.00 3.17 4.39
CA SER A 66 -19.57 3.97 3.25
C SER A 66 -18.38 4.86 3.63
N GLU A 67 -17.69 5.39 2.62
CA GLU A 67 -16.64 6.38 2.83
C GLU A 67 -17.26 7.73 3.27
N VAL A 68 -16.67 8.39 4.27
CA VAL A 68 -17.17 9.65 4.87
C VAL A 68 -16.08 10.73 4.94
N ASP A 69 -16.49 12.00 4.94
CA ASP A 69 -15.58 13.15 4.97
C ASP A 69 -15.00 13.30 6.37
N VAL A 70 -13.75 13.72 6.41
CA VAL A 70 -13.06 14.06 7.65
C VAL A 70 -12.71 15.53 7.61
N TYR A 71 -13.09 16.24 8.67
CA TYR A 71 -12.75 17.64 8.87
C TYR A 71 -11.82 17.75 10.08
N LEU A 72 -10.80 18.60 9.95
CA LEU A 72 -9.92 19.00 11.05
C LEU A 72 -10.10 20.51 11.23
N ASP A 73 -10.48 20.92 12.44
CA ASP A 73 -10.72 22.33 12.79
C ASP A 73 -11.69 23.03 11.82
N GLY A 74 -12.76 22.32 11.44
CA GLY A 74 -13.77 22.80 10.49
C GLY A 74 -13.34 22.79 9.02
N VAL A 75 -12.08 22.45 8.71
CA VAL A 75 -11.56 22.41 7.34
C VAL A 75 -11.53 20.98 6.83
N TRP A 76 -12.04 20.76 5.62
CA TRP A 76 -11.99 19.45 4.97
C TRP A 76 -10.54 18.94 4.88
N ALA A 77 -10.32 17.68 5.26
CA ALA A 77 -8.99 17.13 5.46
C ALA A 77 -8.75 15.79 4.75
N GLY A 78 -9.80 15.18 4.20
CA GLY A 78 -9.72 13.91 3.50
C GLY A 78 -10.93 13.03 3.79
N ARG A 79 -10.79 11.72 3.60
CA ARG A 79 -11.90 10.78 3.74
C ARG A 79 -11.52 9.54 4.53
N ARG A 80 -12.51 8.83 5.06
CA ARG A 80 -12.35 7.67 5.94
C ARG A 80 -13.36 6.58 5.63
N GLN A 81 -12.95 5.33 5.81
CA GLN A 81 -13.86 4.19 5.80
C GLN A 81 -13.49 3.19 6.89
N SER A 82 -14.50 2.62 7.55
CA SER A 82 -14.32 1.58 8.59
C SER A 82 -14.54 0.19 8.02
N PHE A 83 -13.76 -0.77 8.51
CA PHE A 83 -13.76 -2.18 8.12
C PHE A 83 -13.98 -3.07 9.34
N LEU A 84 -14.16 -4.39 9.13
CA LEU A 84 -14.44 -5.34 10.19
C LEU A 84 -13.42 -5.30 11.34
N ARG A 85 -12.12 -5.13 11.02
CA ARG A 85 -11.01 -5.19 11.99
C ARG A 85 -10.12 -3.95 11.99
N GLY A 86 -10.60 -2.83 11.46
CA GLY A 86 -9.78 -1.63 11.36
C GLY A 86 -10.38 -0.51 10.51
N GLN A 87 -9.54 0.40 10.08
CA GLN A 87 -9.94 1.62 9.39
C GLN A 87 -8.89 2.07 8.37
N MET A 88 -9.35 2.72 7.31
CA MET A 88 -8.49 3.46 6.38
C MET A 88 -8.88 4.93 6.34
N THR A 89 -7.90 5.79 6.08
CA THR A 89 -8.09 7.19 5.73
C THR A 89 -7.27 7.53 4.49
N TRP A 90 -7.84 8.35 3.62
CA TRP A 90 -7.07 9.08 2.61
C TRP A 90 -6.68 10.44 3.17
N SER A 91 -5.37 10.71 3.25
CA SER A 91 -4.77 11.87 3.91
C SER A 91 -4.00 12.75 2.92
N PRO A 92 -4.70 13.54 2.08
CA PRO A 92 -4.11 14.25 0.95
C PRO A 92 -3.06 15.30 1.30
N ARG A 93 -3.12 15.88 2.51
CA ARG A 93 -2.18 16.93 2.95
C ARG A 93 -0.74 16.40 2.98
N GLN A 94 -0.53 15.16 3.40
CA GLN A 94 0.78 14.51 3.46
C GLN A 94 1.17 13.81 2.15
N GLY A 95 0.20 13.40 1.34
CA GLY A 95 0.46 12.95 -0.03
C GLY A 95 -0.83 12.78 -0.83
N PRO A 96 -0.87 13.18 -2.11
CA PRO A 96 -2.10 13.18 -2.91
C PRO A 96 -2.76 11.80 -3.02
N LYS A 97 -1.98 10.72 -2.96
CA LYS A 97 -2.47 9.33 -3.03
C LYS A 97 -2.32 8.55 -1.72
N LEU A 98 -2.01 9.26 -0.64
CA LEU A 98 -1.70 8.65 0.65
C LEU A 98 -2.95 8.08 1.29
N VAL A 99 -2.98 6.76 1.44
CA VAL A 99 -3.91 6.01 2.26
C VAL A 99 -3.15 5.44 3.44
N VAL A 100 -3.60 5.81 4.64
CA VAL A 100 -3.17 5.23 5.91
C VAL A 100 -4.19 4.18 6.29
N SER A 101 -3.72 3.02 6.74
CA SER A 101 -4.53 1.85 7.11
C SER A 101 -4.10 1.37 8.48
N ALA A 102 -5.05 1.02 9.34
CA ALA A 102 -4.74 0.36 10.61
C ALA A 102 -5.72 -0.79 10.88
N TRP A 103 -5.23 -1.86 11.49
CA TRP A 103 -6.03 -3.05 11.82
C TRP A 103 -5.42 -3.84 12.98
N SER A 104 -6.26 -4.59 13.70
CA SER A 104 -5.84 -5.51 14.75
C SER A 104 -6.06 -6.97 14.35
N ILE A 105 -5.00 -7.79 14.45
CA ILE A 105 -5.08 -9.23 14.20
C ILE A 105 -3.95 -9.97 14.92
N GLY A 106 -4.25 -11.16 15.46
CA GLY A 106 -3.25 -12.05 16.06
C GLY A 106 -2.48 -11.44 17.23
N GLY A 107 -3.12 -10.59 18.05
CA GLY A 107 -2.47 -9.93 19.19
C GLY A 107 -1.59 -8.72 18.84
N TYR A 108 -1.66 -8.24 17.60
CA TYR A 108 -0.94 -7.06 17.13
C TYR A 108 -1.88 -6.01 16.54
N ALA A 109 -1.58 -4.75 16.78
CA ALA A 109 -2.16 -3.62 16.08
C ALA A 109 -1.15 -3.10 15.05
N TYR A 110 -1.59 -2.96 13.81
CA TYR A 110 -0.78 -2.54 12.67
C TYR A 110 -1.18 -1.15 12.22
N VAL A 111 -0.20 -0.40 11.74
CA VAL A 111 -0.41 0.81 10.92
C VAL A 111 0.47 0.72 9.69
N ASP A 112 -0.08 1.13 8.56
CA ASP A 112 0.50 0.99 7.23
C ASP A 112 0.15 2.22 6.40
N TRP A 113 1.13 2.77 5.67
CA TRP A 113 0.95 3.92 4.79
C TRP A 113 1.52 3.62 3.40
N ASN A 114 0.67 3.73 2.38
CA ASN A 114 0.98 3.20 1.04
C ASN A 114 2.00 4.05 0.26
N THR A 115 1.86 5.38 0.24
CA THR A 115 2.75 6.28 -0.49
C THR A 115 2.54 7.74 -0.09
N THR A 116 3.63 8.44 0.18
CA THR A 116 3.71 9.90 0.35
C THR A 116 4.21 10.61 -0.90
N ALA A 117 4.41 9.88 -2.00
CA ALA A 117 4.92 10.42 -3.25
C ALA A 117 4.09 11.64 -3.73
N PRO A 118 4.72 12.67 -4.32
CA PRO A 118 6.13 12.72 -4.75
C PRO A 118 7.14 12.96 -3.61
N ARG A 119 6.68 13.06 -2.36
CA ARG A 119 7.55 13.31 -1.21
C ARG A 119 8.13 11.99 -0.69
N SER A 120 9.42 12.04 -0.37
CA SER A 120 10.16 10.99 0.31
C SER A 120 10.81 11.61 1.54
N TYR A 121 10.90 10.84 2.61
CA TYR A 121 11.46 11.31 3.88
C TYR A 121 12.61 10.44 4.33
N ASP A 122 13.46 10.96 5.22
CA ASP A 122 14.52 10.15 5.84
C ASP A 122 13.99 9.22 6.92
N ARG A 123 12.91 9.63 7.61
CA ARG A 123 12.20 8.81 8.60
C ARG A 123 10.73 9.16 8.71
N PHE A 124 9.98 8.28 9.36
CA PHE A 124 8.62 8.53 9.78
C PHE A 124 8.51 8.48 11.30
N LEU A 125 7.83 9.46 11.88
CA LEU A 125 7.34 9.39 13.25
C LEU A 125 5.99 8.70 13.23
N VAL A 126 5.82 7.68 14.06
CA VAL A 126 4.53 7.00 14.25
C VAL A 126 4.14 7.16 15.70
N ARG A 127 3.00 7.81 15.94
CA ARG A 127 2.43 7.97 17.28
C ARG A 127 1.15 7.15 17.40
N TRP A 128 0.96 6.53 18.56
CA TRP A 128 -0.28 5.85 18.88
C TRP A 128 -0.76 6.17 20.29
N THR A 129 -2.08 6.23 20.45
CA THR A 129 -2.76 6.36 21.74
C THR A 129 -3.79 5.26 21.91
N SER A 130 -4.23 5.03 23.13
CA SER A 130 -5.38 4.18 23.46
C SER A 130 -6.21 4.85 24.55
N ALA A 131 -7.38 4.31 24.90
CA ALA A 131 -8.13 4.87 26.03
C ALA A 131 -7.40 4.66 27.37
N ALA A 132 -6.62 3.57 27.47
CA ALA A 132 -5.79 3.24 28.65
C ALA A 132 -4.51 4.07 28.73
N ASP A 133 -3.98 4.52 27.59
CA ASP A 133 -2.81 5.40 27.50
C ASP A 133 -3.11 6.57 26.55
N ARG A 134 -3.65 7.63 27.14
CA ARG A 134 -4.02 8.86 26.41
C ARG A 134 -2.80 9.72 26.07
N GLY A 135 -1.71 9.59 26.81
CA GLY A 135 -0.44 10.29 26.51
C GLY A 135 0.21 9.72 25.25
N GLY A 136 0.04 8.42 25.05
CA GLY A 136 0.50 7.72 23.87
C GLY A 136 2.00 7.54 23.84
N THR A 137 2.44 6.81 22.82
CA THR A 137 3.87 6.56 22.56
C THR A 137 4.19 6.97 21.13
N GLN A 138 5.43 7.38 20.90
CA GLN A 138 5.96 7.70 19.58
C GLN A 138 7.19 6.85 19.28
N ARG A 139 7.34 6.47 18.01
CA ARG A 139 8.50 5.73 17.53
C ARG A 139 8.92 6.19 16.14
N ASP A 140 10.23 6.18 15.91
CA ASP A 140 10.84 6.42 14.62
C ASP A 140 10.86 5.13 13.78
N VAL A 141 10.48 5.25 12.52
CA VAL A 141 10.48 4.19 11.52
C VAL A 141 11.32 4.65 10.33
N GLY A 142 11.99 3.73 9.65
CA GLY A 142 12.81 4.05 8.48
C GLY A 142 12.02 4.78 7.39
N GLY A 143 12.71 5.65 6.65
CA GLY A 143 12.13 6.53 5.65
C GLY A 143 11.80 5.90 4.30
N GLY A 144 11.74 6.76 3.28
CA GLY A 144 11.24 6.49 1.94
C GLY A 144 9.87 7.14 1.74
N THR A 145 9.05 6.53 0.88
CA THR A 145 7.72 7.04 0.57
C THR A 145 6.60 6.28 1.29
N SER A 146 6.90 5.20 2.00
CA SER A 146 5.90 4.26 2.50
C SER A 146 6.44 3.50 3.69
N GLY A 147 5.57 2.84 4.44
CA GLY A 147 6.03 2.00 5.55
C GLY A 147 4.91 1.31 6.30
N ARG A 148 5.33 0.51 7.26
CA ARG A 148 4.44 -0.27 8.14
C ARG A 148 5.08 -0.43 9.50
N MET A 149 4.28 -0.30 10.54
CA MET A 149 4.66 -0.60 11.91
C MET A 149 3.60 -1.50 12.55
N ARG A 150 4.02 -2.26 13.56
CA ARG A 150 3.10 -2.97 14.46
C ARG A 150 3.52 -2.79 15.92
N ILE A 151 2.55 -2.89 16.81
CA ILE A 151 2.74 -2.97 18.25
C ILE A 151 2.01 -4.21 18.79
N ARG A 152 2.47 -4.74 19.92
CA ARG A 152 1.70 -5.76 20.63
C ARG A 152 0.49 -5.11 21.28
N VAL A 153 -0.67 -5.75 21.17
CA VAL A 153 -1.88 -5.33 21.87
C VAL A 153 -1.71 -5.60 23.36
N SER A 154 -1.90 -4.57 24.17
CA SER A 154 -1.84 -4.58 25.62
C SER A 154 -3.12 -4.08 26.28
N THR A 155 -4.08 -3.57 25.50
CA THR A 155 -5.38 -3.08 25.97
C THR A 155 -6.49 -3.49 25.00
N THR A 156 -7.72 -3.60 25.51
CA THR A 156 -8.93 -3.87 24.72
C THR A 156 -9.55 -2.61 24.10
N SER A 157 -9.04 -1.42 24.45
CA SER A 157 -9.63 -0.14 24.01
C SER A 157 -9.34 0.26 22.55
N GLY A 158 -8.61 -0.59 21.81
CA GLY A 158 -8.13 -0.27 20.46
C GLY A 158 -7.03 0.79 20.47
N TYR A 159 -6.47 1.04 19.29
CA TYR A 159 -5.38 2.01 19.13
C TYR A 159 -5.71 3.01 18.04
N ARG A 160 -5.36 4.28 18.28
CA ARG A 160 -5.41 5.34 17.28
C ARG A 160 -3.99 5.67 16.85
N PHE A 161 -3.70 5.53 15.56
CA PHE A 161 -2.39 5.86 14.98
C PHE A 161 -2.43 7.15 14.16
N ILE A 162 -1.32 7.87 14.16
CA ILE A 162 -1.00 8.97 13.26
C ILE A 162 0.46 8.84 12.80
N VAL A 163 0.75 9.25 11.57
CA VAL A 163 2.08 9.18 10.96
C VAL A 163 2.51 10.56 10.50
N GLU A 164 3.79 10.87 10.59
CA GLU A 164 4.38 12.11 10.08
C GLU A 164 5.73 11.81 9.43
N GLY A 165 5.98 12.36 8.25
CA GLY A 165 7.27 12.25 7.56
C GLY A 165 8.21 13.38 7.97
N CYS A 166 9.49 13.05 8.18
CA CYS A 166 10.50 13.99 8.63
C CYS A 166 11.81 13.81 7.86
N ASP A 167 12.43 14.93 7.51
CA ASP A 167 13.75 14.98 6.88
C ASP A 167 14.82 15.31 7.92
N HIS A 168 16.03 14.76 7.73
CA HIS A 168 17.23 15.15 8.46
C HIS A 168 17.71 16.50 7.91
N GLU A 169 17.77 17.51 8.78
CA GLU A 169 18.57 18.70 8.55
C GLU A 169 19.83 18.62 9.44
N ALA A 170 20.93 19.25 9.02
CA ALA A 170 22.26 19.08 9.63
C ALA A 170 22.32 19.32 11.15
N PHE A 171 21.32 20.00 11.74
CA PHE A 171 21.21 20.29 13.17
C PHE A 171 19.78 20.16 13.75
N SER A 172 18.80 19.66 12.99
CA SER A 172 17.38 19.49 13.41
C SER A 172 16.64 18.51 12.50
N SER A 173 15.48 17.97 12.91
CA SER A 173 14.58 17.26 11.98
C SER A 173 13.39 18.14 11.63
N SER A 174 13.11 18.34 10.34
CA SER A 174 11.96 19.14 9.92
C SER A 174 10.80 18.26 9.46
N CYS A 175 9.79 18.18 10.33
CA CYS A 175 8.53 17.47 10.07
C CYS A 175 7.49 18.51 9.64
N LYS A 176 7.59 19.02 8.41
CA LYS A 176 6.92 20.27 8.00
C LYS A 176 5.45 20.12 7.61
N GLN A 177 4.94 18.91 7.43
CA GLN A 177 3.63 18.65 6.81
C GLN A 177 2.55 18.24 7.79
N GLY A 178 2.91 18.11 9.07
CA GLY A 178 2.00 17.66 10.10
C GLY A 178 1.62 16.19 9.97
N TRP A 179 0.85 15.76 10.96
CA TRP A 179 0.35 14.40 11.08
C TRP A 179 -0.73 14.06 10.04
N THR A 180 -0.74 12.80 9.61
CA THR A 180 -1.84 12.24 8.82
C THR A 180 -3.17 12.29 9.58
N LEU A 181 -4.28 12.16 8.84
CA LEU A 181 -5.54 11.74 9.43
C LEU A 181 -5.34 10.46 10.23
N SER A 182 -5.91 10.42 11.43
CA SER A 182 -5.78 9.25 12.29
C SER A 182 -6.59 8.06 11.81
N VAL A 183 -6.06 6.87 12.04
CA VAL A 183 -6.72 5.58 11.79
C VAL A 183 -6.79 4.76 13.07
N THR A 184 -7.81 3.91 13.18
CA THR A 184 -8.01 3.04 14.35
C THR A 184 -7.83 1.56 14.01
N ALA A 185 -7.15 0.83 14.90
CA ALA A 185 -6.98 -0.62 14.89
C ALA A 185 -7.66 -1.27 16.09
#